data_AF-A0AAJ0F6V6-F1
#
_entry.id   AF-A0AAJ0F6V6-F1
#
_cell.length_a   1.000
_cell.length_b   1.000
_cell.length_c   1.000
_cell.angle_alpha   90.00
_cell.angle_beta   90.00
_cell.angle_gamma   90.00
#
_symmetry.space_group_name_H-M   'P 1'
#
loop_
_entity.id
_entity.type
_entity.pdbx_description
1 polymer ?
#
loop_
_entity_poly.entity_id
_entity_poly.type
_entity_poly.pdbx_seq_one_letter_code
_entity_poly.pdbx_strand_id
1 'polypeptide(L)'
;MAYTVRDLLYEHPCNPVQTTWCQPDAPTSSKKASTCPCTLDQVRSTVVTDPDRALLPECPDDSLRCAQPAFPPNNRIWRLETAGDCADWFKAEVSNVVLAAWTGFPTVTEASYTELSSHTPTSHTAYELDYQNQRFPLVIGLWRRNIIRQDEWIRGSLGNAQLKLTKELRVYANKYKCPQVFCFDGEWLLLLQFRAGAPEMIKDENCKIDCWLIPRVNDGRSWPLRYAFYRFLAQGFRRCQGVHFRYHPIPHEVGKLLPDPELEYFSGRLVWKVKGVEYDEHPIQFRREIDTTCGAFYWTHEAQSFLPVGSVLWDTMPLWDTEG
;
A
#
# COMPACT_ATOMS: atom_id res chain seq x y z
N MET A 1 -12.56 -24.01 -13.14
CA MET A 1 -13.48 -23.69 -12.03
C MET A 1 -13.35 -22.20 -11.75
N ALA A 2 -14.45 -21.51 -11.45
CA ALA A 2 -14.37 -20.12 -11.03
C ALA A 2 -13.94 -20.09 -9.56
N TYR A 3 -12.89 -19.34 -9.24
CA TYR A 3 -12.45 -19.07 -7.88
C TYR A 3 -12.91 -17.67 -7.49
N THR A 4 -12.99 -17.41 -6.19
CA THR A 4 -13.02 -16.02 -5.71
C THR A 4 -11.61 -15.47 -5.62
N VAL A 5 -11.46 -14.15 -5.65
CA VAL A 5 -10.20 -13.50 -5.32
C VAL A 5 -9.70 -14.00 -3.96
N ARG A 6 -10.59 -14.11 -2.95
CA ARG A 6 -10.23 -14.57 -1.61
C ARG A 6 -9.49 -15.91 -1.63
N ASP A 7 -10.01 -16.88 -2.38
CA ASP A 7 -9.40 -18.20 -2.48
C ASP A 7 -7.95 -18.09 -2.99
N LEU A 8 -7.75 -17.30 -4.04
CA LEU A 8 -6.43 -17.15 -4.67
C LEU A 8 -5.47 -16.26 -3.87
N LEU A 9 -5.95 -15.32 -3.05
CA LEU A 9 -5.09 -14.46 -2.22
C LEU A 9 -4.35 -15.27 -1.15
N TYR A 10 -5.02 -16.25 -0.55
CA TYR A 10 -4.42 -17.11 0.47
C TYR A 10 -3.55 -18.22 -0.11
N GLU A 11 -3.66 -18.50 -1.41
CA GLU A 11 -2.73 -19.36 -2.12
C GLU A 11 -1.43 -18.62 -2.46
N HIS A 12 -0.30 -19.23 -2.10
CA HIS A 12 1.00 -18.71 -2.52
C HIS A 12 1.28 -19.08 -3.99
N PRO A 13 1.96 -18.22 -4.78
CA PRO A 13 2.37 -18.58 -6.14
C PRO A 13 3.21 -19.87 -6.19
N CYS A 14 2.74 -20.86 -6.96
CA CYS A 14 3.34 -22.20 -7.03
C CYS A 14 4.01 -22.52 -8.37
N ASN A 15 3.87 -21.67 -9.39
CA ASN A 15 4.48 -21.93 -10.69
C ASN A 15 6.02 -22.03 -10.57
N PRO A 16 6.63 -23.09 -11.14
CA PRO A 16 8.06 -23.36 -10.95
C PRO A 16 8.94 -22.29 -11.61
N VAL A 17 10.08 -22.01 -10.97
CA VAL A 17 11.10 -21.07 -11.44
C VAL A 17 12.44 -21.80 -11.56
N GLN A 18 13.04 -21.82 -12.75
CA GLN A 18 14.30 -22.52 -13.02
C GLN A 18 15.54 -21.67 -12.75
N THR A 19 15.42 -20.34 -12.81
CA THR A 19 16.55 -19.40 -12.65
C THR A 19 16.12 -18.25 -11.74
N THR A 20 16.77 -18.08 -10.59
CA THR A 20 16.50 -16.98 -9.63
C THR A 20 17.78 -16.24 -9.21
N TRP A 21 18.94 -16.90 -9.31
CA TRP A 21 20.20 -16.43 -8.71
C TRP A 21 21.17 -15.78 -9.70
N CYS A 22 20.67 -15.30 -10.84
CA CYS A 22 21.50 -14.50 -11.74
C CYS A 22 22.05 -13.28 -10.99
N GLN A 23 23.29 -12.90 -11.29
CA GLN A 23 23.92 -11.74 -10.63
C GLN A 23 23.04 -10.49 -10.81
N PRO A 24 23.07 -9.53 -9.88
CA PRO A 24 22.36 -8.26 -10.06
C PRO A 24 22.68 -7.60 -11.40
N ASP A 25 21.71 -6.90 -12.00
CA ASP A 25 22.04 -5.99 -13.09
C ASP A 25 23.04 -4.94 -12.58
N ALA A 26 24.00 -4.55 -13.44
CA ALA A 26 25.05 -3.63 -13.06
C ALA A 26 24.44 -2.37 -12.41
N PRO A 27 24.99 -1.88 -11.28
CA PRO A 27 24.37 -0.78 -10.55
C PRO A 27 24.25 0.43 -11.46
N THR A 28 23.01 0.86 -11.70
CA THR A 28 22.72 2.10 -12.41
C THR A 28 23.24 3.24 -11.55
N SER A 29 24.31 3.89 -11.99
CA SER A 29 24.83 5.08 -11.31
C SER A 29 23.88 6.25 -11.60
N SER A 30 22.83 6.40 -10.81
CA SER A 30 21.98 7.59 -10.79
C SER A 30 22.75 8.75 -10.15
N LYS A 31 23.76 9.28 -10.87
CA LYS A 31 24.36 10.57 -10.53
C LYS A 31 23.27 11.63 -10.75
N LYS A 32 22.85 12.27 -9.65
CA LYS A 32 21.79 13.30 -9.49
C LYS A 32 20.45 12.82 -8.90
N ALA A 33 20.45 11.83 -8.01
CA ALA A 33 19.49 11.91 -6.89
C ALA A 33 19.99 13.02 -5.95
N SER A 34 19.23 14.11 -5.83
CA SER A 34 19.50 15.15 -4.84
C SER A 34 19.74 14.49 -3.48
N THR A 35 20.92 14.70 -2.93
CA THR A 35 21.41 14.10 -1.69
C THR A 35 20.48 14.49 -0.54
N CYS A 36 19.55 13.59 -0.21
CA CYS A 36 18.90 13.57 1.09
C CYS A 36 19.70 12.58 1.96
N PRO A 37 20.48 13.06 2.93
CA PRO A 37 21.43 12.23 3.64
C PRO A 37 20.75 11.35 4.69
N CYS A 38 20.09 10.24 4.29
CA CYS A 38 19.69 9.25 5.29
C CYS A 38 20.95 8.71 5.98
N THR A 39 21.13 9.07 7.26
CA THR A 39 22.24 8.64 8.12
C THR A 39 21.89 7.29 8.74
N LEU A 40 22.91 6.45 8.96
CA LEU A 40 22.83 5.00 9.24
C LEU A 40 22.07 4.62 10.54
N ASP A 41 21.86 5.54 11.49
CA ASP A 41 21.38 5.21 12.84
C ASP A 41 19.86 4.99 12.96
N GLN A 42 19.08 5.22 11.90
CA GLN A 42 17.64 5.52 12.04
C GLN A 42 16.70 4.82 11.06
N VAL A 43 17.18 3.83 10.29
CA VAL A 43 16.26 2.79 9.81
C VAL A 43 15.96 1.90 11.02
N ARG A 44 15.14 2.39 11.96
CA ARG A 44 14.39 1.51 12.88
C ARG A 44 13.33 0.77 12.07
N SER A 45 13.74 0.06 11.00
CA SER A 45 12.90 -0.93 10.35
C SER A 45 12.73 -2.03 11.38
N THR A 46 11.69 -1.91 12.19
CA THR A 46 11.18 -3.10 12.83
C THR A 46 10.65 -3.91 11.66
N VAL A 47 11.32 -5.01 11.28
CA VAL A 47 10.70 -5.95 10.36
C VAL A 47 9.42 -6.36 11.05
N VAL A 48 8.30 -5.89 10.51
CA VAL A 48 7.00 -6.06 11.13
C VAL A 48 6.60 -7.51 10.84
N THR A 49 6.85 -8.38 11.82
CA THR A 49 6.46 -9.79 11.75
C THR A 49 4.96 -9.98 12.00
N ASP A 50 4.33 -9.01 12.68
CA ASP A 50 2.89 -8.94 12.91
C ASP A 50 2.26 -7.78 12.11
N PRO A 51 1.78 -8.07 10.91
CA PRO A 51 1.32 -7.06 9.98
C PRO A 51 0.01 -6.38 10.36
N ASP A 52 -0.78 -6.97 11.27
CA ASP A 52 -2.01 -6.34 11.78
C ASP A 52 -1.70 -5.20 12.76
N ARG A 53 -0.43 -5.01 13.16
CA ARG A 53 0.01 -3.85 13.96
C ARG A 53 0.27 -2.56 13.17
N ALA A 54 0.50 -2.65 11.86
CA ALA A 54 0.98 -1.50 11.07
C ALA A 54 0.12 -1.17 9.85
N LEU A 55 -0.65 -2.13 9.36
CA LEU A 55 -1.72 -1.90 8.38
C LEU A 55 -3.05 -1.78 9.11
N LEU A 56 -3.97 -1.00 8.55
CA LEU A 56 -5.34 -0.97 9.06
C LEU A 56 -5.99 -2.36 8.88
N PRO A 57 -6.93 -2.73 9.77
CA PRO A 57 -7.68 -3.98 9.63
C PRO A 57 -8.53 -3.96 8.34
N GLU A 58 -8.90 -5.15 7.87
CA GLU A 58 -9.88 -5.27 6.79
C GLU A 58 -11.20 -4.63 7.18
N CYS A 59 -11.83 -3.94 6.24
CA CYS A 59 -13.15 -3.36 6.39
C CYS A 59 -14.19 -4.16 5.58
N PRO A 60 -15.49 -3.94 5.79
CA PRO A 60 -16.54 -4.67 5.08
C PRO A 60 -16.44 -4.70 3.55
N ASP A 61 -15.99 -3.63 2.90
CA ASP A 61 -15.76 -3.55 1.45
C ASP A 61 -14.58 -4.42 0.96
N ASP A 62 -13.63 -4.80 1.82
CA ASP A 62 -12.62 -5.80 1.48
C ASP A 62 -13.27 -7.16 1.17
N SER A 63 -14.40 -7.48 1.82
CA SER A 63 -15.16 -8.70 1.51
C SER A 63 -15.81 -8.65 0.13
N LEU A 64 -16.25 -7.46 -0.34
CA LEU A 64 -16.78 -7.28 -1.70
C LEU A 64 -15.70 -7.48 -2.76
N ARG A 65 -14.54 -6.86 -2.55
CA ARG A 65 -13.36 -7.00 -3.41
C ARG A 65 -12.90 -8.46 -3.46
N CYS A 66 -12.82 -9.12 -2.30
CA CYS A 66 -12.41 -10.51 -2.18
C CYS A 66 -13.43 -11.51 -2.76
N ALA A 67 -14.71 -11.14 -2.83
CA ALA A 67 -15.76 -11.97 -3.43
C ALA A 67 -15.79 -11.92 -4.97
N GLN A 68 -15.00 -11.02 -5.59
CA GLN A 68 -14.94 -10.92 -7.05
C GLN A 68 -14.47 -12.23 -7.68
N PRO A 69 -14.99 -12.59 -8.87
CA PRO A 69 -14.52 -13.76 -9.59
C PRO A 69 -13.07 -13.57 -10.05
N ALA A 70 -12.25 -14.60 -9.89
CA ALA A 70 -10.87 -14.62 -10.33
C ALA A 70 -10.48 -15.97 -10.93
N PHE A 71 -9.40 -15.94 -11.70
CA PHE A 71 -8.82 -17.12 -12.33
C PHE A 71 -7.37 -17.29 -11.86
N PRO A 72 -6.94 -18.52 -11.56
CA PRO A 72 -5.56 -18.79 -11.22
C PRO A 72 -4.65 -18.45 -12.42
N PRO A 73 -3.38 -18.09 -12.16
CA PRO A 73 -2.40 -17.94 -13.22
C PRO A 73 -2.26 -19.21 -14.05
N ASN A 74 -2.00 -19.07 -15.36
CA ASN A 74 -1.74 -20.21 -16.23
C ASN A 74 -0.51 -20.99 -15.74
N ASN A 75 -0.58 -22.32 -15.80
CA ASN A 75 0.57 -23.16 -15.47
C ASN A 75 1.73 -22.88 -16.43
N ARG A 76 2.86 -22.41 -15.90
CA ARG A 76 4.07 -22.18 -16.69
C ARG A 76 5.34 -22.31 -15.88
N ILE A 77 6.43 -22.58 -16.60
CA ILE A 77 7.78 -22.57 -16.04
C ILE A 77 8.42 -21.23 -16.34
N TRP A 78 8.95 -20.60 -15.31
CA TRP A 78 9.56 -19.28 -15.37
C TRP A 78 11.08 -19.31 -15.33
N ARG A 79 11.68 -18.29 -15.94
CA ARG A 79 13.11 -17.99 -15.84
C ARG A 79 13.26 -16.52 -15.49
N LEU A 80 13.79 -16.22 -14.30
CA LEU A 80 13.95 -14.84 -13.83
C LEU A 80 15.39 -14.39 -14.11
N GLU A 81 15.69 -14.20 -15.39
CA GLU A 81 17.02 -13.83 -15.85
C GLU A 81 17.24 -12.33 -15.83
N THR A 82 16.19 -11.52 -15.97
CA THR A 82 16.22 -10.05 -16.01
C THR A 82 15.25 -9.43 -14.99
N ALA A 83 15.43 -8.14 -14.69
CA ALA A 83 14.44 -7.39 -13.91
C ALA A 83 13.06 -7.37 -14.61
N GLY A 84 13.02 -7.43 -15.95
CA GLY A 84 11.79 -7.56 -16.73
C GLY A 84 11.09 -8.89 -16.47
N ASP A 85 11.81 -10.01 -16.45
CA ASP A 85 11.24 -11.32 -16.13
C ASP A 85 10.68 -11.35 -14.70
N CYS A 86 11.36 -10.70 -13.76
CA CYS A 86 10.87 -10.55 -12.38
C CYS A 86 9.55 -9.76 -12.34
N ALA A 87 9.45 -8.69 -13.13
CA ALA A 87 8.23 -7.90 -13.27
C ALA A 87 7.10 -8.73 -13.88
N ASP A 88 7.35 -9.41 -14.99
CA ASP A 88 6.34 -10.24 -15.66
C ASP A 88 5.85 -11.37 -14.74
N TRP A 89 6.77 -11.99 -13.99
CA TRP A 89 6.46 -12.97 -12.97
C TRP A 89 5.52 -12.40 -11.92
N PHE A 90 5.90 -11.28 -11.33
CA PHE A 90 5.08 -10.65 -10.30
C PHE A 90 3.71 -10.26 -10.85
N LYS A 91 3.65 -9.73 -12.09
CA LYS A 91 2.40 -9.34 -12.71
C LYS A 91 1.45 -10.51 -12.88
N ALA A 92 1.92 -11.59 -13.47
CA ALA A 92 1.05 -12.73 -13.75
C ALA A 92 0.71 -13.57 -12.51
N GLU A 93 1.66 -13.73 -11.58
CA GLU A 93 1.47 -14.58 -10.41
C GLU A 93 0.84 -13.86 -9.22
N VAL A 94 0.98 -12.53 -9.15
CA VAL A 94 0.58 -11.70 -8.01
C VAL A 94 -0.36 -10.57 -8.43
N SER A 95 0.13 -9.60 -9.22
CA SER A 95 -0.61 -8.36 -9.54
C SER A 95 -1.97 -8.64 -10.17
N ASN A 96 -2.03 -9.45 -11.23
CA ASN A 96 -3.27 -9.71 -11.97
C ASN A 96 -4.35 -10.37 -11.11
N VAL A 97 -3.93 -11.26 -10.21
CA VAL A 97 -4.85 -11.91 -9.25
C VAL A 97 -5.38 -10.89 -8.25
N VAL A 98 -4.51 -10.03 -7.73
CA VAL A 98 -4.89 -8.97 -6.79
C VAL A 98 -5.78 -7.93 -7.45
N LEU A 99 -5.45 -7.49 -8.67
CA LEU A 99 -6.19 -6.48 -9.42
C LEU A 99 -7.59 -6.93 -9.83
N ALA A 100 -7.84 -8.25 -9.92
CA ALA A 100 -9.21 -8.76 -10.11
C ALA A 100 -10.17 -8.28 -9.01
N ALA A 101 -9.67 -8.10 -7.78
CA ALA A 101 -10.42 -7.56 -6.65
C ALA A 101 -10.85 -6.09 -6.84
N TRP A 102 -10.10 -5.35 -7.66
CA TRP A 102 -10.20 -3.91 -7.85
C TRP A 102 -10.73 -3.57 -9.24
N THR A 103 -11.55 -4.44 -9.83
CA THR A 103 -12.15 -4.19 -11.14
C THR A 103 -13.37 -3.28 -11.07
N GLY A 104 -14.10 -3.31 -9.94
CA GLY A 104 -15.31 -2.52 -9.73
C GLY A 104 -15.46 -1.86 -8.36
N PHE A 105 -14.51 -2.06 -7.42
CA PHE A 105 -14.71 -1.66 -6.01
C PHE A 105 -13.47 -1.03 -5.34
N PRO A 106 -13.02 0.17 -5.74
CA PRO A 106 -13.19 0.83 -7.04
C PRO A 106 -12.19 0.28 -8.07
N THR A 107 -12.20 0.83 -9.29
CA THR A 107 -11.25 0.47 -10.34
C THR A 107 -9.82 0.93 -10.00
N VAL A 108 -8.88 -0.02 -9.94
CA VAL A 108 -7.45 0.25 -9.83
C VAL A 108 -6.74 -0.21 -11.09
N THR A 109 -5.89 0.66 -11.62
CA THR A 109 -5.10 0.39 -12.83
C THR A 109 -3.61 0.31 -12.53
N GLU A 110 -2.91 -0.52 -13.30
CA GLU A 110 -1.45 -0.57 -13.28
C GLU A 110 -0.90 0.33 -14.41
N ALA A 111 -0.06 1.31 -14.05
CA ALA A 111 0.64 2.17 -14.99
C ALA A 111 2.15 1.94 -14.91
N SER A 112 2.79 1.69 -16.04
CA SER A 112 4.26 1.58 -16.12
C SER A 112 4.84 2.86 -16.67
N TYR A 113 5.81 3.43 -15.94
CA TYR A 113 6.47 4.68 -16.28
C TYR A 113 7.96 4.42 -16.52
N THR A 114 8.49 4.98 -17.60
CA THR A 114 9.92 4.92 -17.93
C THR A 114 10.49 6.32 -17.97
N GLU A 115 11.47 6.58 -17.12
CA GLU A 115 12.19 7.86 -17.13
C GLU A 115 13.38 7.79 -18.09
N LEU A 116 13.31 8.58 -19.17
CA LEU A 116 14.35 8.68 -20.19
C LEU A 116 15.50 9.63 -19.80
N SER A 117 15.42 10.29 -18.64
CA SER A 117 16.36 11.35 -18.23
C SER A 117 17.68 10.86 -17.64
N SER A 118 17.82 9.55 -17.39
CA SER A 118 19.09 8.92 -17.00
C SER A 118 19.69 8.16 -18.18
N HIS A 119 21.03 8.12 -18.28
CA HIS A 119 21.75 7.33 -19.30
C HIS A 119 21.40 5.82 -19.26
N THR A 120 20.67 5.39 -18.22
CA THR A 120 20.00 4.10 -18.09
C THR A 120 18.52 4.35 -17.77
N PRO A 121 17.55 3.92 -18.61
CA PRO A 121 16.14 4.10 -18.31
C PRO A 121 15.77 3.32 -17.04
N THR A 122 15.21 4.00 -16.04
CA THR A 122 14.64 3.34 -14.86
C THR A 122 13.14 3.24 -15.05
N SER A 123 12.64 2.01 -15.14
CA SER A 123 11.20 1.73 -15.18
C SER A 123 10.67 1.48 -13.78
N HIS A 124 9.50 2.05 -13.49
CA HIS A 124 8.76 1.82 -12.26
C HIS A 124 7.27 1.65 -12.59
N THR A 125 6.53 1.08 -11.66
CA THR A 125 5.11 0.78 -11.85
C THR A 125 4.30 1.46 -10.74
N ALA A 126 3.21 2.14 -11.09
CA ALA A 126 2.26 2.67 -10.14
C ALA A 126 0.96 1.87 -10.22
N TYR A 127 0.36 1.61 -9.07
CA TYR A 127 -1.00 1.14 -8.95
C TYR A 127 -1.86 2.33 -8.56
N GLU A 128 -2.79 2.72 -9.41
CA GLU A 128 -3.47 4.01 -9.34
C GLU A 128 -4.99 3.80 -9.28
N LEU A 129 -5.63 4.49 -8.33
CA LEU A 129 -7.08 4.65 -8.33
C LEU A 129 -7.46 5.67 -9.40
N ASP A 130 -8.36 5.28 -10.30
CA ASP A 130 -8.99 6.21 -11.24
C ASP A 130 -10.31 6.69 -10.65
N TYR A 131 -10.43 8.00 -10.45
CA TYR A 131 -11.67 8.61 -9.95
C TYR A 131 -11.84 9.99 -10.58
N GLN A 132 -12.98 10.21 -11.23
CA GLN A 132 -13.33 11.48 -11.89
C GLN A 132 -12.23 12.02 -12.84
N ASN A 133 -11.62 11.13 -13.65
CA ASN A 133 -10.51 11.43 -14.56
C ASN A 133 -9.22 11.92 -13.85
N GLN A 134 -9.10 11.68 -12.54
CA GLN A 134 -7.88 11.91 -11.78
C GLN A 134 -7.31 10.58 -11.32
N ARG A 135 -5.99 10.50 -11.31
CA ARG A 135 -5.26 9.31 -10.88
C ARG A 135 -4.58 9.54 -9.55
N PHE A 136 -4.89 8.68 -8.59
CA PHE A 136 -4.33 8.73 -7.25
C PHE A 136 -3.43 7.52 -7.03
N PRO A 137 -2.10 7.70 -6.91
CA PRO A 137 -1.17 6.58 -6.79
C PRO A 137 -1.31 5.90 -5.45
N LEU A 138 -1.79 4.67 -5.41
CA LEU A 138 -1.97 3.88 -4.19
C LEU A 138 -0.65 3.28 -3.70
N VAL A 139 0.10 2.68 -4.62
CA VAL A 139 1.36 1.98 -4.37
C VAL A 139 2.32 2.18 -5.55
N ILE A 140 3.61 2.45 -5.28
CA ILE A 140 4.67 2.53 -6.31
C ILE A 140 5.65 1.36 -6.18
N GLY A 141 5.93 0.68 -7.28
CA GLY A 141 6.79 -0.49 -7.38
C GLY A 141 8.04 -0.28 -8.20
N LEU A 142 9.13 -0.92 -7.75
CA LEU A 142 10.36 -1.08 -8.51
C LEU A 142 10.67 -2.56 -8.77
N TRP A 143 11.12 -2.83 -9.98
CA TRP A 143 11.59 -4.15 -10.40
C TRP A 143 13.11 -4.16 -10.38
N ARG A 144 13.68 -5.11 -9.66
CA ARG A 144 15.12 -5.32 -9.55
C ARG A 144 15.43 -6.81 -9.71
N ARG A 145 16.70 -7.18 -9.68
CA ARG A 145 17.13 -8.59 -9.78
C ARG A 145 18.11 -8.92 -8.66
N ASN A 146 17.71 -9.78 -7.73
CA ASN A 146 18.54 -10.35 -6.67
C ASN A 146 19.38 -9.30 -5.91
N ILE A 147 18.76 -8.18 -5.57
CA ILE A 147 19.44 -7.08 -4.87
C ILE A 147 19.15 -7.06 -3.38
N ILE A 148 18.05 -7.66 -2.93
CA ILE A 148 17.59 -7.59 -1.54
C ILE A 148 18.42 -8.57 -0.71
N ARG A 149 18.96 -8.10 0.41
CA ARG A 149 19.76 -8.92 1.34
C ARG A 149 18.98 -9.16 2.62
N GLN A 150 18.30 -10.31 2.68
CA GLN A 150 17.42 -10.68 3.79
C GLN A 150 18.05 -10.44 5.17
N ASP A 151 19.28 -10.92 5.39
CA ASP A 151 19.96 -10.82 6.68
C ASP A 151 20.19 -9.37 7.13
N GLU A 152 20.37 -8.42 6.21
CA GLU A 152 20.56 -7.01 6.54
C GLU A 152 19.24 -6.38 7.02
N TRP A 153 18.15 -6.68 6.32
CA TRP A 153 16.81 -6.19 6.66
C TRP A 153 16.31 -6.75 7.98
N ILE A 154 16.44 -8.06 8.20
CA ILE A 154 16.00 -8.72 9.44
C ILE A 154 16.78 -8.22 10.65
N ARG A 155 18.11 -8.02 10.51
CA ARG A 155 18.94 -7.49 11.59
C ARG A 155 18.75 -5.98 11.82
N GLY A 156 18.08 -5.28 10.90
CA GLY A 156 17.97 -3.81 10.94
C GLY A 156 19.30 -3.10 10.72
N SER A 157 20.31 -3.78 10.14
CA SER A 157 21.64 -3.23 9.89
C SER A 157 21.91 -3.27 8.39
N LEU A 158 21.53 -2.18 7.72
CA LEU A 158 21.61 -2.06 6.27
C LEU A 158 23.01 -1.60 5.83
N GLY A 159 23.65 -2.40 4.98
CA GLY A 159 24.87 -2.03 4.29
C GLY A 159 24.62 -0.99 3.19
N ASN A 160 25.71 -0.52 2.57
CA ASN A 160 25.68 0.56 1.57
C ASN A 160 24.73 0.29 0.38
N ALA A 161 24.59 -0.97 -0.03
CA ALA A 161 23.72 -1.34 -1.15
C ALA A 161 22.23 -1.22 -0.78
N GLN A 162 21.82 -1.77 0.37
CA GLN A 162 20.43 -1.67 0.84
C GLN A 162 20.06 -0.23 1.20
N LEU A 163 21.01 0.57 1.74
CA LEU A 163 20.79 1.99 1.97
C LEU A 163 20.54 2.77 0.68
N LYS A 164 21.25 2.45 -0.41
CA LYS A 164 20.98 3.04 -1.72
C LYS A 164 19.59 2.65 -2.23
N LEU A 165 19.19 1.39 -2.05
CA LEU A 165 17.84 0.94 -2.40
C LEU A 165 16.76 1.69 -1.61
N THR A 166 16.90 1.84 -0.30
CA THR A 166 15.95 2.60 0.54
C THR A 166 15.88 4.07 0.11
N LYS A 167 17.01 4.69 -0.21
CA LYS A 167 17.07 6.07 -0.71
C LYS A 167 16.34 6.19 -2.04
N GLU A 168 16.55 5.25 -2.96
CA GLU A 168 15.86 5.21 -4.24
C GLU A 168 14.35 5.08 -4.06
N LEU A 169 13.90 4.11 -3.25
CA LEU A 169 12.47 3.92 -2.93
C LEU A 169 11.84 5.17 -2.30
N ARG A 170 12.55 5.86 -1.41
CA ARG A 170 12.09 7.13 -0.81
C ARG A 170 11.96 8.25 -1.84
N VAL A 171 12.85 8.32 -2.84
CA VAL A 171 12.74 9.30 -3.93
C VAL A 171 11.43 9.10 -4.69
N TYR A 172 11.09 7.86 -5.03
CA TYR A 172 9.82 7.54 -5.68
C TYR A 172 8.62 7.85 -4.78
N ALA A 173 8.65 7.45 -3.51
CA ALA A 173 7.60 7.75 -2.54
C ALA A 173 7.31 9.26 -2.47
N ASN A 174 8.36 10.08 -2.38
CA ASN A 174 8.20 11.53 -2.34
C ASN A 174 7.75 12.11 -3.69
N LYS A 175 8.30 11.62 -4.80
CA LYS A 175 7.98 12.12 -6.16
C LYS A 175 6.49 11.96 -6.46
N TYR A 176 5.94 10.79 -6.14
CA TYR A 176 4.56 10.44 -6.39
C TYR A 176 3.64 10.74 -5.22
N LYS A 177 4.15 11.31 -4.12
CA LYS A 177 3.37 11.62 -2.92
C LYS A 177 2.61 10.37 -2.45
N CYS A 178 3.33 9.25 -2.43
CA CYS A 178 2.81 7.92 -2.16
C CYS A 178 3.69 7.22 -1.11
N PRO A 179 3.32 7.26 0.18
CA PRO A 179 4.11 6.62 1.24
C PRO A 179 4.18 5.10 1.16
N GLN A 180 3.33 4.42 0.38
CA GLN A 180 3.40 2.99 0.13
C GLN A 180 4.27 2.70 -1.11
N VAL A 181 5.42 2.07 -0.91
CA VAL A 181 6.28 1.63 -2.00
C VAL A 181 6.73 0.19 -1.84
N PHE A 182 7.07 -0.47 -2.94
CA PHE A 182 7.65 -1.80 -2.90
C PHE A 182 8.81 -1.98 -3.87
N CYS A 183 9.62 -3.00 -3.60
CA CYS A 183 10.62 -3.53 -4.52
C CYS A 183 10.45 -5.05 -4.58
N PHE A 184 10.39 -5.60 -5.79
CA PHE A 184 10.48 -7.04 -5.99
C PHE A 184 11.72 -7.37 -6.80
N ASP A 185 12.52 -8.32 -6.32
CA ASP A 185 13.81 -8.64 -6.93
C ASP A 185 13.88 -10.05 -7.55
N GLY A 186 12.75 -10.74 -7.66
CA GLY A 186 12.66 -12.12 -8.14
C GLY A 186 12.77 -13.17 -7.03
N GLU A 187 13.19 -12.78 -5.83
CA GLU A 187 13.27 -13.68 -4.68
C GLU A 187 12.52 -13.14 -3.47
N TRP A 188 12.58 -11.83 -3.24
CA TRP A 188 11.97 -11.17 -2.11
C TRP A 188 11.08 -10.01 -2.57
N LEU A 189 9.93 -9.88 -1.92
CA LEU A 189 9.10 -8.69 -1.95
C LEU A 189 9.39 -7.86 -0.71
N LEU A 190 9.94 -6.68 -0.92
CA LEU A 190 10.14 -5.66 0.10
C LEU A 190 8.99 -4.64 0.01
N LEU A 191 8.20 -4.50 1.06
CA LEU A 191 7.17 -3.48 1.19
C LEU A 191 7.62 -2.44 2.22
N LEU A 192 7.53 -1.15 1.87
CA LEU A 192 7.88 -0.04 2.76
C LEU A 192 6.72 0.96 2.87
N GLN A 193 6.28 1.23 4.09
CA GLN A 193 5.34 2.32 4.38
C GLN A 193 6.05 3.44 5.15
N PHE A 194 6.17 4.60 4.53
CA PHE A 194 6.68 5.80 5.20
C PHE A 194 5.59 6.42 6.06
N ARG A 195 5.79 6.45 7.39
CA ARG A 195 4.87 7.08 8.35
C ARG A 195 5.03 8.60 8.37
N ALA A 196 4.87 9.22 7.22
CA ALA A 196 4.94 10.67 7.06
C ALA A 196 3.60 11.30 7.47
N GLY A 197 3.63 12.37 8.27
CA GLY A 197 2.43 13.13 8.64
C GLY A 197 1.91 14.04 7.51
N ALA A 198 2.77 14.34 6.53
CA ALA A 198 2.43 15.10 5.33
C ALA A 198 3.33 14.65 4.17
N PRO A 199 2.95 14.91 2.91
CA PRO A 199 3.72 14.46 1.76
C PRO A 199 5.17 14.96 1.72
N GLU A 200 5.45 16.14 2.27
CA GLU A 200 6.78 16.77 2.32
C GLU A 200 7.69 16.05 3.34
N MET A 201 7.08 15.47 4.38
CA MET A 201 7.79 14.76 5.45
C MET A 201 8.31 13.38 5.00
N ILE A 202 7.91 12.89 3.82
CA ILE A 202 8.50 11.67 3.24
C ILE A 202 10.01 11.82 3.04
N LYS A 203 10.53 13.03 2.85
CA LYS A 203 11.98 13.27 2.73
C LYS A 203 12.70 13.30 4.07
N ASP A 204 11.98 13.48 5.18
CA ASP A 204 12.60 13.62 6.50
C ASP A 204 13.35 12.34 6.87
N GLU A 205 14.60 12.49 7.25
CA GLU A 205 15.46 11.40 7.71
C GLU A 205 14.87 10.69 8.93
N ASN A 206 14.13 11.42 9.77
CA ASN A 206 13.46 10.90 10.96
C ASN A 206 12.09 10.27 10.66
N CYS A 207 11.62 10.29 9.41
CA CYS A 207 10.38 9.63 9.03
C CYS A 207 10.51 8.13 9.27
N LYS A 208 9.68 7.60 10.19
CA LYS A 208 9.61 6.18 10.53
C LYS A 208 9.14 5.38 9.32
N ILE A 209 9.66 4.16 9.16
CA ILE A 209 9.33 3.29 8.04
C ILE A 209 8.91 1.92 8.60
N ASP A 210 7.71 1.49 8.26
CA ASP A 210 7.33 0.08 8.42
C ASP A 210 7.87 -0.72 7.26
N CYS A 211 8.43 -1.91 7.55
CA CYS A 211 9.09 -2.74 6.58
C CYS A 211 8.58 -4.18 6.68
N TRP A 212 8.18 -4.74 5.55
CA TRP A 212 7.86 -6.16 5.41
C TRP A 212 8.72 -6.79 4.34
N LEU A 213 9.23 -7.98 4.64
CA LEU A 213 10.07 -8.75 3.73
C LEU A 213 9.44 -10.13 3.55
N ILE A 214 9.01 -10.43 2.33
CA ILE A 214 8.17 -11.59 2.02
C ILE A 214 8.84 -12.44 0.95
N PRO A 215 9.11 -13.72 1.21
CA PRO A 215 9.80 -14.58 0.25
C PRO A 215 8.89 -14.98 -0.90
N ARG A 216 9.49 -15.12 -2.09
CA ARG A 216 8.86 -15.74 -3.26
C ARG A 216 8.57 -17.21 -3.05
N VAL A 217 9.41 -17.91 -2.29
CA VAL A 217 9.16 -19.30 -1.90
C VAL A 217 8.72 -19.28 -0.45
N ASN A 218 7.44 -19.49 -0.20
CA ASN A 218 6.88 -19.44 1.14
C ASN A 218 6.99 -20.83 1.80
N ASP A 219 7.56 -20.86 3.01
CA ASP A 219 7.68 -22.06 3.85
C ASP A 219 6.45 -22.27 4.75
N GLY A 220 5.38 -21.49 4.53
CA GLY A 220 4.16 -21.50 5.32
C GLY A 220 4.21 -20.61 6.55
N ARG A 221 5.34 -19.91 6.82
CA ARG A 221 5.50 -19.04 8.00
C ARG A 221 5.27 -17.57 7.70
N SER A 222 5.26 -17.19 6.42
CA SER A 222 5.01 -15.81 5.97
C SER A 222 3.66 -15.66 5.30
N TRP A 223 3.20 -14.42 5.19
CA TRP A 223 2.06 -14.08 4.35
C TRP A 223 2.24 -14.56 2.90
N PRO A 224 1.19 -15.11 2.29
CA PRO A 224 1.17 -15.29 0.84
C PRO A 224 1.46 -13.96 0.14
N LEU A 225 2.29 -13.98 -0.90
CA LEU A 225 2.67 -12.75 -1.64
C LEU A 225 1.44 -11.97 -2.13
N ARG A 226 0.42 -12.69 -2.60
CA ARG A 226 -0.84 -12.13 -3.09
C ARG A 226 -1.59 -11.39 -1.99
N TYR A 227 -1.79 -12.05 -0.85
CA TYR A 227 -2.45 -11.44 0.30
C TYR A 227 -1.71 -10.21 0.81
N ALA A 228 -0.39 -10.28 0.93
CA ALA A 228 0.40 -9.13 1.38
C ALA A 228 0.31 -7.94 0.43
N PHE A 229 0.40 -8.18 -0.89
CA PHE A 229 0.27 -7.13 -1.88
C PHE A 229 -1.15 -6.54 -1.89
N TYR A 230 -2.19 -7.37 -1.74
CA TYR A 230 -3.57 -6.93 -1.58
C TYR A 230 -3.73 -5.99 -0.37
N ARG A 231 -3.28 -6.41 0.82
CA ARG A 231 -3.37 -5.60 2.05
C ARG A 231 -2.62 -4.28 1.91
N PHE A 232 -1.48 -4.28 1.22
CA PHE A 232 -0.70 -3.07 0.97
C PHE A 232 -1.40 -2.12 -0.01
N LEU A 233 -2.06 -2.65 -1.02
CA LEU A 233 -2.89 -1.86 -1.96
C LEU A 233 -4.14 -1.30 -1.26
N ALA A 234 -4.78 -2.10 -0.41
CA ALA A 234 -5.90 -1.67 0.43
C ALA A 234 -5.51 -0.54 1.38
N GLN A 235 -4.33 -0.61 1.98
CA GLN A 235 -3.78 0.47 2.81
C GLN A 235 -3.59 1.76 2.00
N GLY A 236 -3.01 1.68 0.80
CA GLY A 236 -2.87 2.83 -0.10
C GLY A 236 -4.22 3.42 -0.51
N PHE A 237 -5.23 2.57 -0.71
CA PHE A 237 -6.61 2.99 -0.97
C PHE A 237 -7.22 3.74 0.22
N ARG A 238 -7.12 3.22 1.45
CA ARG A 238 -7.62 3.90 2.67
C ARG A 238 -6.98 5.26 2.87
N ARG A 239 -5.69 5.36 2.58
CA ARG A 239 -4.97 6.63 2.56
C ARG A 239 -5.62 7.63 1.60
N CYS A 240 -5.85 7.23 0.35
CA CYS A 240 -6.50 8.10 -0.64
C CYS A 240 -7.93 8.47 -0.23
N GLN A 241 -8.70 7.51 0.29
CA GLN A 241 -10.03 7.72 0.85
C GLN A 241 -10.06 8.82 1.92
N GLY A 242 -9.12 8.78 2.87
CA GLY A 242 -9.01 9.79 3.91
C GLY A 242 -8.46 11.15 3.45
N VAL A 243 -7.53 11.16 2.49
CA VAL A 243 -6.81 12.38 2.06
C VAL A 243 -7.54 13.17 0.97
N HIS A 244 -8.12 12.48 -0.02
CA HIS A 244 -8.66 13.11 -1.23
C HIS A 244 -10.19 13.15 -1.28
N PHE A 245 -10.85 12.25 -0.56
CA PHE A 245 -12.29 12.04 -0.69
C PHE A 245 -13.05 12.37 0.59
N ARG A 246 -12.40 13.02 1.57
CA ARG A 246 -13.03 13.44 2.81
C ARG A 246 -13.87 14.70 2.59
N TYR A 247 -15.07 14.72 3.16
CA TYR A 247 -15.84 15.96 3.27
C TYR A 247 -15.17 16.91 4.29
N HIS A 248 -14.96 18.18 3.95
CA HIS A 248 -14.52 19.21 4.91
C HIS A 248 -15.69 19.68 5.79
N PRO A 249 -15.41 20.15 7.02
CA PRO A 249 -15.23 19.32 8.22
C PRO A 249 -16.54 18.59 8.60
N ILE A 250 -16.42 17.58 9.47
CA ILE A 250 -17.55 16.91 10.12
C ILE A 250 -18.54 18.01 10.52
N PRO A 251 -19.82 17.96 10.10
CA PRO A 251 -20.75 19.02 10.41
C PRO A 251 -20.65 19.35 11.89
N HIS A 252 -20.49 20.64 12.19
CA HIS A 252 -20.48 21.23 13.55
C HIS A 252 -21.66 20.76 14.45
N GLU A 253 -22.58 19.98 13.90
CA GLU A 253 -23.70 19.32 14.54
C GLU A 253 -23.31 18.01 15.27
N VAL A 254 -22.22 17.33 14.87
CA VAL A 254 -21.63 16.24 15.67
C VAL A 254 -20.82 16.82 16.81
N GLY A 255 -21.50 17.00 17.94
CA GLY A 255 -20.87 17.29 19.22
C GLY A 255 -20.11 18.62 19.23
N LYS A 256 -20.77 19.67 19.71
CA LYS A 256 -20.23 21.02 20.01
C LYS A 256 -19.00 21.07 20.94
N LEU A 257 -18.28 19.97 21.17
CA LEU A 257 -17.36 19.76 22.28
C LEU A 257 -16.01 19.11 21.92
N LEU A 258 -15.75 18.72 20.67
CA LEU A 258 -14.50 18.05 20.32
C LEU A 258 -13.76 18.72 19.15
N PRO A 259 -12.42 18.76 19.19
CA PRO A 259 -11.60 19.27 18.09
C PRO A 259 -11.71 18.36 16.86
N ASP A 260 -11.53 18.95 15.68
CA ASP A 260 -11.41 18.21 14.43
C ASP A 260 -10.31 17.14 14.55
N PRO A 261 -10.56 15.90 14.10
CA PRO A 261 -9.54 14.86 14.16
C PRO A 261 -8.42 15.18 13.17
N GLU A 262 -7.19 14.91 13.59
CA GLU A 262 -6.04 14.92 12.72
C GLU A 262 -6.08 13.69 11.80
N LEU A 263 -5.68 13.88 10.53
CA LEU A 263 -5.60 12.79 9.56
C LEU A 263 -4.16 12.31 9.46
N GLU A 264 -3.94 11.01 9.67
CA GLU A 264 -2.66 10.38 9.35
C GLU A 264 -2.50 10.26 7.84
N TYR A 265 -1.61 11.08 7.27
CA TYR A 265 -1.41 11.11 5.82
C TYR A 265 -1.01 9.77 5.20
N PHE A 266 -0.29 8.89 5.91
CA PHE A 266 0.17 7.61 5.35
C PHE A 266 -0.88 6.49 5.42
N SER A 267 -1.87 6.58 6.31
CA SER A 267 -2.88 5.52 6.52
C SER A 267 -4.31 5.95 6.16
N GLY A 268 -4.58 7.26 6.14
CA GLY A 268 -5.94 7.80 6.05
C GLY A 268 -6.75 7.65 7.33
N ARG A 269 -6.10 7.23 8.44
CA ARG A 269 -6.72 7.08 9.76
C ARG A 269 -6.97 8.45 10.39
N LEU A 270 -8.06 8.56 11.14
CA LEU A 270 -8.37 9.72 11.96
C LEU A 270 -7.83 9.51 13.39
N VAL A 271 -7.17 10.53 13.93
CA VAL A 271 -6.62 10.57 15.27
C VAL A 271 -7.21 11.74 16.02
N TRP A 272 -7.81 11.46 17.17
CA TRP A 272 -8.48 12.46 18.01
C TRP A 272 -7.55 12.93 19.11
N LYS A 273 -7.35 14.24 19.25
CA LYS A 273 -6.55 14.82 20.33
C LYS A 273 -7.44 15.50 21.36
N VAL A 274 -7.66 14.85 22.49
CA VAL A 274 -8.46 15.42 23.60
C VAL A 274 -7.56 15.70 24.78
N LYS A 275 -7.41 16.99 25.13
CA LYS A 275 -6.55 17.45 26.24
C LYS A 275 -5.11 16.91 26.17
N GLY A 276 -4.56 16.80 24.95
CA GLY A 276 -3.19 16.32 24.71
C GLY A 276 -3.03 14.80 24.69
N VAL A 277 -4.10 14.04 24.86
CA VAL A 277 -4.09 12.57 24.70
C VAL A 277 -4.65 12.22 23.33
N GLU A 278 -3.94 11.35 22.61
CA GLU A 278 -4.34 10.80 21.32
C GLU A 278 -5.26 9.59 21.50
N TYR A 279 -6.37 9.59 20.79
CA TYR A 279 -7.33 8.50 20.74
C TYR A 279 -7.56 8.08 19.30
N ASP A 280 -7.57 6.76 19.13
CA ASP A 280 -7.84 6.08 17.88
C ASP A 280 -9.34 5.95 17.57
N GLU A 281 -10.15 6.01 18.61
CA GLU A 281 -11.61 5.94 18.56
C GLU A 281 -12.21 7.31 18.88
N HIS A 282 -13.44 7.54 18.41
CA HIS A 282 -14.12 8.79 18.65
C HIS A 282 -14.38 8.99 20.17
N PRO A 283 -14.03 10.14 20.77
CA PRO A 283 -14.09 10.33 22.23
C PRO A 283 -15.48 10.24 22.86
N ILE A 284 -16.53 10.40 22.05
CA ILE A 284 -17.95 10.25 22.46
C ILE A 284 -18.65 9.11 21.70
N GLN A 285 -17.94 8.01 21.42
CA GLN A 285 -18.53 6.74 20.95
C GLN A 285 -19.23 6.78 19.57
N PHE A 286 -18.93 7.77 18.73
CA PHE A 286 -19.27 7.63 17.31
C PHE A 286 -18.40 6.53 16.69
N ARG A 287 -19.01 5.71 15.85
CA ARG A 287 -18.31 4.70 15.07
C ARG A 287 -18.27 5.14 13.61
N ARG A 288 -17.13 4.91 12.97
CA ARG A 288 -16.95 5.15 11.54
C ARG A 288 -17.19 3.82 10.82
N GLU A 289 -18.19 3.78 9.96
CA GLU A 289 -18.61 2.59 9.22
C GLU A 289 -18.52 2.86 7.72
N ILE A 290 -18.31 1.80 6.93
CA ILE A 290 -18.27 1.91 5.48
C ILE A 290 -19.59 1.43 4.88
N ASP A 291 -20.14 2.22 3.98
CA ASP A 291 -21.24 1.78 3.13
C ASP A 291 -20.65 0.96 1.98
N THR A 292 -20.92 -0.34 1.99
CA THR A 292 -20.45 -1.28 0.97
C THR A 292 -21.03 -1.00 -0.43
N THR A 293 -22.17 -0.31 -0.52
CA THR A 293 -22.82 -0.03 -1.82
C THR A 293 -22.09 1.02 -2.65
N CYS A 294 -21.38 1.95 -1.99
CA CYS A 294 -20.71 3.06 -2.67
C CYS A 294 -19.27 3.31 -2.21
N GLY A 295 -18.83 2.61 -1.16
CA GLY A 295 -17.48 2.71 -0.62
C GLY A 295 -17.22 3.92 0.27
N ALA A 296 -18.24 4.72 0.56
CA ALA A 296 -18.10 5.89 1.41
C ALA A 296 -18.10 5.52 2.91
N PHE A 297 -17.30 6.22 3.71
CA PHE A 297 -17.43 6.17 5.17
C PHE A 297 -18.55 7.10 5.63
N TYR A 298 -19.26 6.67 6.65
CA TYR A 298 -20.23 7.46 7.40
C TYR A 298 -20.07 7.23 8.91
N TRP A 299 -20.64 8.13 9.70
CA TRP A 299 -20.61 8.07 11.15
C TRP A 299 -21.94 7.55 11.71
N THR A 300 -21.86 6.62 12.66
CA THR A 300 -22.99 6.10 13.45
C THR A 300 -22.79 6.41 14.92
N HIS A 301 -23.88 6.51 15.66
CA HIS A 301 -23.88 6.68 17.11
C HIS A 301 -25.04 5.90 17.73
N GLU A 302 -24.83 5.28 18.88
CA GLU A 302 -25.86 4.43 19.51
C GLU A 302 -27.08 5.23 19.98
N ALA A 303 -26.86 6.43 20.52
CA ALA A 303 -27.94 7.35 20.82
C ALA A 303 -28.34 8.11 19.56
N GLN A 304 -29.50 7.75 18.99
CA GLN A 304 -30.09 8.37 17.80
C GLN A 304 -30.38 9.88 17.96
N SER A 305 -30.38 10.40 19.19
CA SER A 305 -30.56 11.83 19.49
C SER A 305 -29.45 12.74 18.97
N PHE A 306 -28.30 12.19 18.57
CA PHE A 306 -27.16 12.96 18.04
C PHE A 306 -27.19 13.13 16.51
N LEU A 307 -28.07 12.41 15.82
CA LEU A 307 -28.25 12.53 14.37
C LEU A 307 -29.62 13.15 14.08
N PRO A 308 -29.74 14.07 13.11
CA PRO A 308 -31.04 14.45 12.59
C PRO A 308 -31.84 13.20 12.17
N VAL A 309 -33.15 13.19 12.47
CA VAL A 309 -34.00 12.03 12.18
C VAL A 309 -33.96 11.72 10.68
N GLY A 310 -33.43 10.55 10.32
CA GLY A 310 -33.32 10.08 8.95
C GLY A 310 -32.08 10.55 8.17
N SER A 311 -31.13 11.25 8.78
CA SER A 311 -29.90 11.67 8.10
C SER A 311 -28.72 10.73 8.38
N VAL A 312 -27.98 10.35 7.33
CA VAL A 312 -26.67 9.69 7.42
C VAL A 312 -25.60 10.76 7.38
N LEU A 313 -24.64 10.69 8.31
CA LEU A 313 -23.52 11.61 8.34
C LEU A 313 -22.33 11.05 7.57
N TRP A 314 -22.19 11.47 6.32
CA TRP A 314 -21.09 11.05 5.46
C TRP A 314 -19.76 11.70 5.88
N ASP A 315 -18.72 10.88 5.91
CA ASP A 315 -17.34 11.29 6.16
C ASP A 315 -16.54 11.40 4.86
N THR A 316 -16.78 10.49 3.91
CA THR A 316 -16.12 10.50 2.60
C THR A 316 -17.13 10.44 1.46
N MET A 317 -16.72 10.90 0.29
CA MET A 317 -17.45 10.76 -0.96
C MET A 317 -17.61 9.28 -1.35
N PRO A 318 -18.66 8.93 -2.11
CA PRO A 318 -18.75 7.62 -2.77
C PRO A 318 -17.60 7.45 -3.77
N LEU A 319 -17.10 6.23 -3.88
CA LEU A 319 -15.92 5.88 -4.68
C LEU A 319 -16.25 4.95 -5.85
N TRP A 320 -17.41 4.30 -5.80
CA TRP A 320 -17.98 3.52 -6.89
C TRP A 320 -19.51 3.64 -6.84
N ASP A 321 -20.15 3.38 -7.96
CA ASP A 321 -21.60 3.23 -8.05
C ASP A 321 -21.94 1.75 -8.28
N THR A 322 -23.07 1.30 -7.75
CA THR A 322 -23.62 -0.04 -8.05
C THR A 322 -24.46 -0.06 -9.32
N GLU A 323 -24.70 1.09 -9.95
CA GLU A 323 -25.38 1.23 -11.24
C GLU A 323 -24.36 1.43 -12.37
N GLY A 324 -23.76 0.32 -12.80
CA GLY A 324 -22.90 0.23 -13.99
C GLY A 324 -23.19 -1.04 -14.77
#